data_AF-A0A7W7Z0R1-F1
#
_entry.id   AF-A0A7W7Z0R1-F1
#
_cell.length_a   1.000
_cell.length_b   1.000
_cell.length_c   1.000
_cell.angle_alpha   90.00
_cell.angle_beta   90.00
_cell.angle_gamma   90.00
#
_symmetry.space_group_name_H-M   'P 1'
#
loop_
_entity.id
_entity.type
_entity.pdbx_description
1 polymer ?
#
loop_
_entity_poly.entity_id
_entity_poly.type
_entity_poly.pdbx_seq_one_letter_code
_entity_poly.pdbx_strand_id
1 'polypeptide(L)' 'MNKTSHNERRKLTATFVNTIGAAVFSVGGLGPIVSYATGLPTILNLDQVILLAAVCFLIGLGLHLGGRMLLGGLIE' A
#
# COMPACT_ATOMS: atom_id res chain seq x y z
N MET A 1 -24.59 1.27 20.47
CA MET A 1 -23.88 0.66 19.32
C MET A 1 -23.09 -0.53 19.88
N ASN A 2 -23.30 -1.75 19.36
CA ASN A 2 -22.75 -2.96 19.97
C ASN A 2 -21.22 -3.01 19.77
N LYS A 3 -20.45 -3.40 20.80
CA LYS A 3 -18.96 -3.40 20.76
C LYS A 3 -18.41 -4.22 19.58
N THR A 4 -19.10 -5.31 19.25
CA THR A 4 -18.77 -6.21 18.13
C THR A 4 -18.80 -5.52 16.77
N SER A 5 -19.82 -4.71 16.48
CA SER A 5 -19.96 -4.04 15.19
C SER A 5 -18.96 -2.89 14.99
N HIS A 6 -18.54 -2.24 16.08
CA HIS A 6 -17.48 -1.25 16.03
C HIS A 6 -16.11 -1.87 15.69
N ASN A 7 -15.77 -3.00 16.33
CA ASN A 7 -14.52 -3.71 16.10
C ASN A 7 -14.46 -4.34 14.69
N GLU A 8 -15.59 -4.85 14.18
CA GLU A 8 -15.67 -5.40 12.83
C GLU A 8 -15.44 -4.32 11.75
N ARG A 9 -16.04 -3.13 11.93
CA ARG A 9 -15.77 -1.98 11.04
C ARG A 9 -14.30 -1.59 11.03
N ARG A 10 -13.66 -1.52 12.21
CA ARG A 10 -12.22 -1.22 12.31
C ARG A 10 -11.36 -2.26 11.59
N LYS A 11 -11.68 -3.54 11.70
CA LYS A 11 -11.01 -4.62 10.94
C LYS A 11 -11.18 -4.43 9.43
N LEU A 12 -12.39 -4.16 8.96
CA LEU A 12 -12.64 -3.95 7.54
C LEU A 12 -11.87 -2.74 7.01
N THR A 13 -11.83 -1.63 7.75
CA THR A 13 -11.03 -0.45 7.37
C THR A 13 -9.54 -0.76 7.36
N ALA A 14 -9.01 -1.45 8.37
CA ALA A 14 -7.59 -1.83 8.42
C ALA A 14 -7.20 -2.73 7.23
N THR A 15 -8.04 -3.72 6.89
CA THR A 15 -7.84 -4.57 5.72
C THR A 15 -7.90 -3.78 4.43
N PHE A 16 -8.85 -2.87 4.29
CA PHE A 16 -8.96 -2.01 3.10
C PHE A 16 -7.71 -1.15 2.89
N VAL A 17 -7.24 -0.47 3.95
CA VAL A 17 -6.02 0.34 3.91
C VAL A 17 -4.80 -0.51 3.56
N ASN A 18 -4.69 -1.72 4.13
CA ASN A 18 -3.63 -2.66 3.78
C ASN A 18 -3.67 -3.07 2.29
N THR A 19 -4.86 -3.38 1.76
CA THR A 19 -5.03 -3.76 0.35
C THR A 19 -4.67 -2.62 -0.59
N ILE A 20 -5.01 -1.37 -0.25
CA ILE A 20 -4.56 -0.20 -1.02
C ILE A 20 -3.03 -0.10 -0.98
N GLY A 21 -2.40 -0.26 0.19
CA GLY A 21 -0.94 -0.24 0.30
C GLY A 21 -0.27 -1.29 -0.59
N ALA A 22 -0.82 -2.51 -0.60
CA ALA A 22 -0.35 -3.59 -1.47
C ALA A 22 -0.54 -3.27 -2.96
N ALA A 23 -1.67 -2.65 -3.35
CA ALA A 23 -1.94 -2.24 -4.72
C ALA A 23 -0.99 -1.11 -5.18
N VAL A 24 -0.74 -0.11 -4.33
CA VAL A 24 0.22 0.97 -4.60
C VAL A 24 1.62 0.42 -4.80
N PHE A 25 2.05 -0.51 -3.95
CA PHE A 25 3.37 -1.14 -4.08
C PHE A 25 3.49 -2.00 -5.35
N SER A 26 2.51 -2.88 -5.59
CA SER A 26 2.56 -3.81 -6.73
C SER A 26 2.35 -3.10 -8.08
N VAL A 27 1.28 -2.33 -8.24
CA VAL A 27 0.96 -1.67 -9.51
C VAL A 27 1.85 -0.45 -9.73
N GLY A 28 2.01 0.39 -8.70
CA GLY A 28 2.76 1.65 -8.80
C GLY A 28 4.28 1.46 -8.73
N GLY A 29 4.77 0.54 -7.90
CA GLY A 29 6.19 0.27 -7.73
C GLY A 29 6.74 -0.74 -8.73
N LEU A 30 6.12 -1.93 -8.84
CA LEU A 30 6.65 -2.98 -9.72
C LEU A 30 6.33 -2.75 -11.20
N GLY A 31 5.22 -2.09 -11.53
CA GLY A 31 4.84 -1.81 -12.92
C GLY A 31 5.95 -1.09 -13.72
N PRO A 32 6.46 0.07 -13.25
CA PRO A 32 7.55 0.78 -13.90
C PRO A 32 8.86 -0.03 -13.97
N ILE A 33 9.17 -0.81 -12.93
CA ILE A 33 10.37 -1.67 -12.90
C ILE A 33 10.28 -2.74 -13.99
N VAL A 34 9.11 -3.40 -14.12
CA VAL A 34 8.89 -4.43 -15.14
C VAL A 34 8.94 -3.82 -16.53
N SER A 35 8.32 -2.66 -16.75
CA SER A 35 8.41 -1.95 -18.04
C SER A 35 9.85 -1.62 -18.41
N TYR A 36 10.65 -1.16 -17.45
CA TYR A 36 12.08 -0.88 -17.68
C TYR A 36 12.88 -2.16 -17.97
N ALA A 37 12.68 -3.23 -17.18
CA ALA A 37 13.40 -4.49 -17.32
C ALA A 37 13.09 -5.26 -18.62
N THR A 38 11.88 -5.09 -19.14
CA THR A 38 11.41 -5.74 -20.38
C THR A 38 11.66 -4.89 -21.63
N GLY A 39 12.17 -3.66 -21.47
CA GLY A 39 12.39 -2.74 -22.59
C GLY A 39 11.11 -2.18 -23.21
N LEU A 40 9.98 -2.23 -22.49
CA LEU A 40 8.75 -1.58 -22.94
C LEU A 40 8.96 -0.06 -23.02
N PRO A 41 8.31 0.63 -23.98
CA PRO A 41 8.40 2.07 -24.10
C PRO A 41 7.96 2.74 -22.80
N THR A 42 8.90 3.40 -22.13
CA THR A 42 8.70 4.09 -20.87
C THR A 42 9.05 5.56 -21.04
N ILE A 43 8.26 6.44 -20.44
CA ILE A 43 8.53 7.87 -20.36
C ILE A 43 9.47 8.22 -19.20
N LEU A 44 9.81 7.24 -18.36
CA LEU A 44 10.60 7.42 -17.14
C LEU A 44 12.03 6.94 -17.34
N ASN A 45 12.99 7.76 -16.93
CA ASN A 45 14.40 7.38 -16.81
C ASN A 45 14.62 6.45 -15.61
N LEU A 46 15.76 5.74 -15.58
CA LEU A 46 16.08 4.79 -14.50
C LEU A 46 15.99 5.42 -13.10
N ASP A 47 16.54 6.63 -12.95
CA ASP A 47 16.53 7.37 -11.69
C ASP A 47 15.10 7.69 -11.21
N GLN A 48 14.20 8.00 -12.17
CA GLN A 48 12.79 8.27 -11.90
C GLN A 48 12.04 6.99 -11.52
N VAL A 49 12.37 5.85 -12.15
CA VAL A 49 11.82 4.53 -11.79
C VAL A 49 12.23 4.16 -10.37
N ILE A 50 13.50 4.34 -10.01
CA ILE A 50 14.01 4.05 -8.65
C ILE A 50 13.33 4.96 -7.62
N LEU A 51 13.24 6.27 -7.89
CA LEU A 51 12.57 7.22 -7.01
C LEU A 51 11.08 6.88 -6.81
N LEU A 52 10.38 6.57 -7.91
CA LEU A 52 8.96 6.19 -7.87
C LEU A 52 8.75 4.89 -7.09
N ALA A 53 9.59 3.88 -7.32
CA ALA A 53 9.52 2.62 -6.57
C ALA A 53 9.76 2.85 -5.06
N ALA A 54 10.73 3.68 -4.69
CA ALA A 54 11.00 4.03 -3.30
C ALA A 54 9.80 4.74 -2.65
N VAL A 55 9.20 5.71 -3.35
CA VAL A 55 8.01 6.44 -2.85
C VAL A 55 6.81 5.50 -2.72
N CYS A 56 6.53 4.67 -3.73
CA CYS A 56 5.45 3.68 -3.67
C CYS A 56 5.66 2.67 -2.52
N PHE A 57 6.91 2.26 -2.26
CA PHE A 57 7.24 1.40 -1.13
C PHE A 57 6.98 2.10 0.21
N LEU A 58 7.43 3.34 0.37
CA LEU A 58 7.19 4.12 1.61
C LEU A 58 5.70 4.36 1.86
N ILE A 59 4.93 4.68 0.81
CA ILE A 59 3.47 4.85 0.91
C ILE A 59 2.81 3.52 1.27
N GLY A 60 3.15 2.43 0.58
CA GLY A 60 2.60 1.10 0.85
C GLY A 60 2.90 0.63 2.27
N LEU A 61 4.14 0.83 2.74
CA LEU A 61 4.57 0.52 4.10
C LEU A 61 3.84 1.39 5.14
N GLY A 62 3.69 2.69 4.87
CA GLY A 62 2.94 3.60 5.73
C GLY A 62 1.47 3.20 5.86
N LEU A 63 0.81 2.84 4.75
CA LEU A 63 -0.56 2.31 4.76
C LEU A 63 -0.66 0.99 5.51
N HIS A 64 0.29 0.07 5.32
CA HIS A 64 0.33 -1.20 6.04
C HIS A 64 0.44 -0.98 7.56
N LEU A 65 1.36 -0.11 7.99
CA LEU A 65 1.54 0.26 9.40
C LEU A 65 0.30 0.97 9.96
N GLY A 66 -0.32 1.86 9.19
CA GLY A 66 -1.58 2.52 9.56
C GLY A 66 -2.73 1.53 9.76
N GLY A 67 -2.86 0.52 8.88
CA GLY A 67 -3.78 -0.60 9.06
C GLY A 67 -3.49 -1.40 10.33
N ARG A 68 -2.20 -1.63 10.64
CA ARG A 68 -1.76 -2.29 11.89
C ARG A 68 -2.14 -1.49 13.14
N MET A 69 -1.96 -0.17 13.12
CA MET A 69 -2.34 0.72 14.24
C MET A 69 -3.86 0.75 14.45
N LEU A 70 -4.65 0.69 13.37
CA LEU A 70 -6.11 0.61 13.44
C LEU A 70 -6.59 -0.68 14.13
N LEU A 71 -5.87 -1.79 13.94
CA LEU A 71 -6.11 -3.06 14.62
C LEU A 71 -5.64 -3.02 16.09
N GLY A 72 -4.53 -2.34 16.39
CA GLY A 72 -4.02 -2.20 17.76
C GLY A 72 -4.93 -1.41 18.72
N GLY A 73 -5.90 -0.65 18.19
CA GLY A 73 -6.87 0.09 19.00
C GLY A 73 -8.16 -0.67 19.34
N LEU A 74 -8.26 -1.96 18.99
CA LEU A 74 -9.43 -2.80 19.30
C LEU A 74 -9.77 -2.72 20.79
N ILE A 75 -11.03 -2.39 21.09
CA ILE A 75 -11.55 -2.21 22.45
C ILE A 75 -12.21 -3.53 22.87
N GLU A 76 -11.82 -4.10 24.00
CA GLU A 76 -12.44 -5.30 24.59
C GLU A 76 -13.84 -5.04 25.20
#